data_AF-A0A920EY93-F1
#
_entry.id   AF-A0A920EY93-F1
#
_cell.length_a   1.000
_cell.length_b   1.000
_cell.length_c   1.000
_cell.angle_alpha   90.00
_cell.angle_beta   90.00
_cell.angle_gamma   90.00
#
_symmetry.space_group_name_H-M   'P 1'
#
loop_
_entity.id
_entity.type
_entity.pdbx_description
1 polymer ?
#
loop_
_entity_poly.entity_id
_entity_poly.type
_entity_poly.pdbx_seq_one_letter_code
_entity_poly.pdbx_strand_id
1 'polypeptide(L)'
;MDPVTLKFYVSSVENLPKELKPIYDDLVSIGQDYSNRFKNKFTLRIIDPNKDENIKEQLDSEFNLRPQMAGLLDQEPFWFNLILENGSKKQLVQFSDSLEKEALQKSIEASLKRFAPGYLRTVTVVTPSGNAQSFNRLRQILSENLNIAQSDLKDEKIPQDTDMLLVLAPNKINDLQLKKIDQFLMKGGSVVLATSPFNVQVAESITAVNYTSGVDALARTYWSRNRSRNGS
;
A
#
# COMPACT_ATOMS: atom_id res chain seq x y z
N MET A 1 -10.37 -12.29 2.61
CA MET A 1 -9.79 -11.44 3.67
C MET A 1 -10.72 -10.27 3.86
N ASP A 2 -11.02 -9.93 5.11
CA ASP A 2 -11.82 -8.75 5.41
C ASP A 2 -11.07 -7.48 4.99
N PRO A 3 -11.77 -6.38 4.67
CA PRO A 3 -11.15 -5.07 4.48
C PRO A 3 -10.54 -4.55 5.79
N VAL A 4 -9.51 -3.72 5.68
CA VAL A 4 -9.00 -2.94 6.81
C VAL A 4 -9.90 -1.72 7.00
N THR A 5 -10.39 -1.53 8.21
CA THR A 5 -11.13 -0.32 8.59
C THR A 5 -10.29 0.51 9.54
N LEU A 6 -10.05 1.77 9.18
CA LEU A 6 -9.54 2.78 10.11
C LEU A 6 -10.72 3.46 10.78
N LYS A 7 -10.98 3.10 12.03
CA LYS A 7 -12.01 3.75 12.86
C LYS A 7 -11.39 4.92 13.61
N PHE A 8 -11.86 6.13 13.34
CA PHE A 8 -11.53 7.33 14.08
C PHE A 8 -12.64 7.59 15.09
N TYR A 9 -12.39 7.23 16.34
CA TYR A 9 -13.26 7.50 17.48
C TYR A 9 -12.97 8.89 18.00
N VAL A 10 -13.87 9.82 17.72
CA VAL A 10 -13.63 11.25 17.94
C VAL A 10 -14.90 11.97 18.34
N SER A 11 -14.81 12.80 19.38
CA SER A 11 -15.91 13.68 19.76
C SER A 11 -16.28 14.62 18.61
N SER A 12 -17.53 15.10 18.59
CA SER A 12 -17.97 16.13 17.64
C SER A 12 -16.98 17.31 17.61
N VAL A 13 -16.70 17.85 16.42
CA VAL A 13 -15.65 18.88 16.17
C VAL A 13 -15.84 20.14 17.02
N GLU A 14 -17.08 20.43 17.42
CA GLU A 14 -17.44 21.54 18.31
C GLU A 14 -16.87 21.36 19.73
N ASN A 15 -16.79 20.12 20.19
CA ASN A 15 -16.33 19.73 21.52
C ASN A 15 -14.85 19.32 21.53
N LEU A 16 -14.16 19.46 20.40
CA LEU A 16 -12.71 19.23 20.32
C LEU A 16 -11.95 20.49 20.73
N PRO A 17 -10.84 20.34 21.48
CA PRO A 17 -9.86 21.41 21.67
C PRO A 17 -9.46 22.02 20.32
N LYS A 18 -9.29 23.35 20.30
CA LYS A 18 -9.05 24.09 19.05
C LYS A 18 -7.79 23.62 18.34
N GLU A 19 -6.80 23.19 19.12
CA GLU A 19 -5.50 22.68 18.69
C GLU A 19 -5.62 21.35 17.94
N LEU A 20 -6.69 20.57 18.19
CA LEU A 20 -6.91 19.26 17.55
C LEU A 20 -7.68 19.36 16.23
N LYS A 21 -8.29 20.51 15.90
CA LYS A 21 -9.05 20.66 14.65
C LYS A 21 -8.19 20.47 13.39
N PRO A 22 -6.99 21.09 13.27
CA PRO A 22 -6.12 20.83 12.12
C PRO A 22 -5.71 19.36 12.00
N ILE A 23 -5.44 18.72 13.14
CA ILE A 23 -5.04 17.30 13.20
C ILE A 23 -6.21 16.40 12.78
N TYR A 24 -7.43 16.72 13.21
CA TYR A 24 -8.64 16.04 12.75
C TYR A 24 -8.75 16.10 11.22
N ASP A 25 -8.63 17.29 10.64
CA ASP A 25 -8.74 17.49 9.19
C ASP A 25 -7.67 16.71 8.44
N ASP A 26 -6.44 16.70 8.94
CA ASP A 26 -5.34 15.94 8.35
C ASP A 26 -5.55 14.43 8.42
N LEU A 27 -6.00 13.90 9.56
CA LEU A 27 -6.30 12.47 9.73
C LEU A 27 -7.46 12.02 8.83
N VAL A 28 -8.51 12.85 8.72
CA VAL A 28 -9.63 12.58 7.83
C VAL A 28 -9.16 12.61 6.37
N SER A 29 -8.38 13.60 5.97
CA SER A 29 -7.77 13.68 4.63
C SER A 29 -6.94 12.44 4.31
N ILE A 30 -6.03 12.03 5.21
CA ILE A 30 -5.20 10.83 5.03
C ILE A 30 -6.09 9.58 4.89
N GLY A 31 -7.08 9.39 5.78
CA GLY A 31 -7.96 8.22 5.73
C GLY A 31 -8.83 8.16 4.48
N GLN A 32 -9.27 9.32 3.96
CA GLN A 32 -10.00 9.42 2.69
C GLN A 32 -9.10 9.09 1.51
N ASP A 33 -7.87 9.62 1.46
CA ASP A 33 -6.90 9.32 0.42
C ASP A 33 -6.61 7.81 0.35
N TYR A 34 -6.44 7.16 1.50
CA TYR A 34 -6.28 5.71 1.59
C TYR A 34 -7.52 4.95 1.13
N SER A 35 -8.71 5.38 1.51
CA SER A 35 -9.98 4.76 1.06
C SER A 35 -10.15 4.86 -0.45
N ASN A 36 -9.75 5.99 -1.04
CA ASN A 36 -9.82 6.23 -2.49
C ASN A 36 -8.80 5.39 -3.27
N ARG A 37 -7.58 5.27 -2.74
CA ARG A 37 -6.48 4.52 -3.36
C ARG A 37 -6.69 3.01 -3.25
N PHE A 38 -7.13 2.53 -2.10
CA PHE A 38 -7.28 1.10 -1.80
C PHE A 38 -8.75 0.67 -1.74
N LYS A 39 -9.49 0.94 -2.83
CA LYS A 39 -10.91 0.61 -2.92
C LYS A 39 -11.19 -0.84 -2.53
N ASN A 40 -12.26 -1.07 -1.76
CA ASN A 40 -12.69 -2.37 -1.24
C ASN A 40 -11.70 -3.06 -0.28
N LYS A 41 -10.52 -2.47 -0.04
CA LYS A 41 -9.51 -2.98 0.89
C LYS A 41 -9.35 -2.09 2.11
N PHE A 42 -9.56 -0.79 1.97
CA PHE A 42 -9.46 0.17 3.07
C PHE A 42 -10.73 1.00 3.19
N THR A 43 -11.15 1.31 4.42
CA THR A 43 -12.27 2.21 4.68
C THR A 43 -12.01 3.06 5.91
N LEU A 44 -12.24 4.37 5.81
CA LEU A 44 -12.31 5.27 6.95
C LEU A 44 -13.74 5.26 7.54
N ARG A 45 -13.84 5.15 8.88
CA ARG A 45 -15.09 5.34 9.63
C ARG A 45 -14.85 6.35 10.73
N ILE A 46 -15.67 7.40 10.79
CA ILE A 46 -15.62 8.40 11.85
C ILE A 46 -16.81 8.13 12.77
N ILE A 47 -16.55 7.96 14.07
CA ILE A 47 -17.52 7.52 15.06
C ILE A 47 -17.39 8.44 16.26
N ASP A 48 -18.52 8.99 16.73
CA ASP A 48 -18.56 9.79 17.96
C ASP A 48 -19.00 8.90 19.13
N PRO A 49 -18.09 8.51 20.06
CA PRO A 49 -18.45 7.66 21.18
C PRO A 49 -19.48 8.29 22.11
N ASN A 50 -19.65 9.61 22.10
CA ASN A 50 -20.65 10.27 22.96
C ASN A 50 -22.10 10.00 22.55
N LYS A 51 -22.31 9.44 21.35
CA LYS A 51 -23.63 9.12 20.81
C LYS A 51 -24.08 7.69 21.12
N ASP A 52 -23.20 6.83 21.65
CA ASP A 52 -23.52 5.43 21.94
C ASP A 52 -22.68 4.93 23.14
N GLU A 53 -23.35 4.64 24.25
CA GLU A 53 -22.70 4.19 25.47
C GLU A 53 -22.00 2.83 25.30
N ASN A 54 -22.53 1.95 24.44
CA ASN A 54 -21.90 0.65 24.17
C ASN A 54 -20.51 0.82 23.52
N ILE A 55 -20.35 1.86 22.70
CA ILE A 55 -19.04 2.17 22.09
C ILE A 55 -18.06 2.64 23.16
N LYS A 56 -18.50 3.44 24.15
CA LYS A 56 -17.62 3.85 25.25
C LYS A 56 -17.19 2.66 26.10
N GLU A 57 -18.13 1.78 26.46
CA GLU A 57 -17.83 0.54 27.20
C GLU A 57 -16.87 -0.36 26.42
N GLN A 58 -17.06 -0.48 25.10
CA GLN A 58 -16.14 -1.23 24.24
C GLN A 58 -14.73 -0.62 24.25
N LEU A 59 -14.62 0.72 24.16
CA LEU A 59 -13.32 1.40 24.16
C LEU A 59 -12.58 1.25 25.49
N ASP A 60 -13.27 1.32 26.63
CA ASP A 60 -12.66 1.11 27.95
C ASP A 60 -12.29 -0.37 28.17
N SER A 61 -13.19 -1.30 27.87
CA SER A 61 -12.95 -2.74 28.13
C SER A 61 -11.93 -3.39 27.19
N GLU A 62 -11.95 -3.07 25.89
CA GLU A 62 -11.05 -3.71 24.92
C GLU A 62 -9.71 -2.99 24.80
N PHE A 63 -9.69 -1.67 24.99
CA PHE A 63 -8.51 -0.84 24.72
C PHE A 63 -8.04 0.00 25.93
N ASN A 64 -8.74 -0.04 27.06
CA ASN A 64 -8.48 0.81 28.22
C ASN A 64 -8.44 2.31 27.84
N LEU A 65 -9.31 2.69 26.89
CA LEU A 65 -9.43 4.06 26.41
C LEU A 65 -10.56 4.76 27.15
N ARG A 66 -10.24 5.96 27.63
CA ARG A 66 -11.17 6.86 28.33
C ARG A 66 -11.13 8.22 27.65
N PRO A 67 -12.19 9.04 27.80
CA PRO A 67 -12.16 10.38 27.25
C PRO A 67 -11.07 11.21 27.95
N GLN A 68 -10.37 12.02 27.17
CA GLN A 68 -9.22 12.82 27.55
C GLN A 68 -9.66 14.22 27.97
N MET A 69 -8.81 14.89 28.77
CA MET A 69 -8.98 16.30 29.12
C MET A 69 -7.82 17.10 28.54
N ALA A 70 -8.09 18.24 27.90
CA ALA A 70 -7.04 19.06 27.30
C ALA A 70 -6.24 19.81 28.38
N GLY A 71 -6.86 20.11 29.51
CA GLY A 71 -6.24 20.66 30.70
C GLY A 71 -7.03 20.34 31.97
N LEU A 72 -6.41 20.58 33.13
CA LEU A 72 -7.01 20.33 34.45
C LEU A 72 -8.24 21.22 34.75
N LEU A 73 -8.38 22.33 34.03
CA LEU A 73 -9.45 23.32 34.21
C LEU A 73 -10.55 23.21 33.15
N ASP A 74 -10.34 22.38 32.13
CA ASP A 74 -11.35 22.17 31.10
C ASP A 74 -12.51 21.36 31.68
N GLN A 75 -13.73 21.64 31.25
CA GLN A 75 -14.93 20.98 31.80
C GLN A 75 -15.44 19.86 30.90
N GLU A 76 -15.01 19.84 29.64
CA GLU A 76 -15.53 18.92 28.64
C GLU A 76 -14.46 17.90 28.22
N PRO A 77 -14.63 16.62 28.57
CA PRO A 77 -13.73 15.57 28.13
C PRO A 77 -14.04 15.18 26.68
N PHE A 78 -13.03 14.72 25.94
CA PHE A 78 -13.17 14.41 24.51
C PHE A 78 -12.51 13.09 24.13
N TRP A 79 -12.97 12.49 23.03
CA TRP A 79 -12.35 11.31 22.43
C TRP A 79 -11.50 11.72 21.22
N PHE A 80 -10.31 11.13 21.07
CA PHE A 80 -9.45 11.32 19.90
C PHE A 80 -8.52 10.12 19.69
N ASN A 81 -9.07 9.01 19.18
CA ASN A 81 -8.32 7.75 19.03
C ASN A 81 -8.56 7.09 17.68
N LEU A 82 -7.52 6.50 17.07
CA LEU A 82 -7.64 5.75 15.83
C LEU A 82 -7.34 4.28 16.06
N ILE A 83 -8.22 3.41 15.58
CA ILE A 83 -8.10 1.96 15.69
C ILE A 83 -8.20 1.35 14.31
N LEU A 84 -7.24 0.47 13.99
CA LEU A 84 -7.28 -0.38 12.81
C LEU A 84 -8.04 -1.66 13.16
N GLU A 85 -8.97 -2.06 12.29
CA GLU A 85 -9.72 -3.30 12.41
C GLU A 85 -9.63 -4.13 11.12
N ASN A 86 -9.53 -5.45 11.26
CA ASN A 86 -9.55 -6.42 10.16
C ASN A 86 -10.08 -7.76 10.68
N GLY A 87 -11.34 -8.07 10.37
CA GLY A 87 -12.03 -9.21 10.97
C GLY A 87 -12.07 -9.10 12.49
N SER A 88 -11.52 -10.08 13.20
CA SER A 88 -11.42 -10.07 14.67
C SER A 88 -10.21 -9.32 15.22
N LYS A 89 -9.23 -8.96 14.36
CA LYS A 89 -8.03 -8.24 14.80
C LYS A 89 -8.35 -6.76 14.94
N LYS A 90 -7.88 -6.16 16.04
CA LYS A 90 -7.97 -4.72 16.28
C LYS A 90 -6.64 -4.21 16.84
N GLN A 91 -6.23 -3.00 16.49
CA GLN A 91 -5.00 -2.40 16.99
C GLN A 91 -5.10 -0.87 17.05
N LEU A 92 -4.73 -0.28 18.18
CA LEU A 92 -4.59 1.17 18.34
C LEU A 92 -3.44 1.70 17.46
N VAL A 93 -3.68 2.79 16.75
CA VAL A 93 -2.66 3.50 15.97
C VAL A 93 -1.75 4.26 16.94
N GLN A 94 -0.43 4.07 16.77
CA GLN A 94 0.57 4.76 17.58
C GLN A 94 1.16 5.93 16.79
N PHE A 95 0.94 7.14 17.29
CA PHE A 95 1.51 8.35 16.71
C PHE A 95 2.93 8.63 17.23
N SER A 96 3.74 9.28 16.41
CA SER A 96 5.00 9.87 16.84
C SER A 96 4.77 11.17 17.62
N ASP A 97 5.85 11.74 18.17
CA ASP A 97 5.78 13.01 18.91
C ASP A 97 5.41 14.22 18.03
N SER A 98 5.61 14.11 16.71
CA SER A 98 5.16 15.12 15.75
C SER A 98 3.72 14.87 15.31
N LEU A 99 2.93 15.94 15.29
CA LEU A 99 1.54 15.99 14.83
C LEU A 99 1.40 16.64 13.45
N GLU A 100 2.52 16.84 12.74
CA GLU A 100 2.50 17.26 11.34
C GLU A 100 1.90 16.17 10.45
N LYS A 101 1.21 16.58 9.37
CA LYS A 101 0.49 15.67 8.47
C LYS A 101 1.34 14.50 7.98
N GLU A 102 2.57 14.75 7.56
CA GLU A 102 3.49 13.72 7.06
C GLU A 102 3.87 12.72 8.16
N ALA A 103 4.01 13.18 9.40
CA ALA A 103 4.30 12.33 10.55
C ALA A 103 3.09 11.45 10.90
N LEU A 104 1.88 12.04 10.93
CA LEU A 104 0.62 11.32 11.13
C LEU A 104 0.44 10.23 10.07
N GLN A 105 0.67 10.56 8.79
CA GLN A 105 0.60 9.61 7.69
C GLN A 105 1.59 8.46 7.89
N LYS A 106 2.85 8.75 8.23
CA LYS A 106 3.86 7.71 8.52
C LYS A 106 3.48 6.81 9.69
N SER A 107 2.88 7.37 10.74
CA SER A 107 2.39 6.61 11.90
C SER A 107 1.25 5.66 11.54
N ILE A 108 0.29 6.12 10.73
CA ILE A 108 -0.77 5.27 10.18
C ILE A 108 -0.17 4.17 9.30
N GLU A 109 0.75 4.51 8.40
CA GLU A 109 1.46 3.54 7.54
C GLU A 109 2.23 2.48 8.33
N ALA A 110 2.96 2.88 9.37
CA ALA A 110 3.70 1.96 10.22
C ALA A 110 2.76 1.03 11.00
N SER A 111 1.63 1.57 11.46
CA SER A 111 0.59 0.79 12.14
C SER A 111 -0.04 -0.22 11.19
N LEU A 112 -0.39 0.19 9.97
CA LEU A 112 -0.91 -0.68 8.92
C LEU A 112 0.08 -1.77 8.51
N LYS A 113 1.36 -1.45 8.36
CA LYS A 113 2.42 -2.42 8.01
C LYS A 113 2.55 -3.52 9.07
N ARG A 114 2.39 -3.17 10.36
CA ARG A 114 2.43 -4.14 11.47
C ARG A 114 1.12 -4.92 11.59
N PHE A 115 0.00 -4.25 11.38
CA PHE A 115 -1.33 -4.81 11.55
C PHE A 115 -1.72 -5.80 10.44
N ALA A 116 -1.45 -5.42 9.19
CA ALA A 116 -1.73 -6.23 8.00
C ALA A 116 -0.54 -6.15 7.02
N PRO A 117 0.56 -6.88 7.30
CA PRO A 117 1.75 -6.87 6.46
C PRO A 117 1.43 -7.20 4.99
N GLY A 118 1.90 -6.37 4.06
CA GLY A 118 1.66 -6.56 2.62
C GLY A 118 0.30 -6.08 2.11
N TYR A 119 -0.73 -6.01 2.96
CA TYR A 119 -2.13 -5.79 2.55
C TYR A 119 -2.38 -4.52 1.72
N LEU A 120 -1.57 -3.47 1.96
CA LEU A 120 -1.62 -2.20 1.23
C LEU A 120 -0.43 -1.98 0.29
N ARG A 121 0.37 -3.01 0.00
CA ARG A 121 1.41 -2.91 -1.03
C ARG A 121 0.79 -3.03 -2.39
N THR A 122 1.09 -2.08 -3.27
CA THR A 122 0.67 -2.13 -4.67
C THR A 122 1.75 -2.78 -5.51
N VAL A 123 1.42 -3.94 -6.07
CA VAL A 123 2.24 -4.63 -7.05
C VAL A 123 1.66 -4.38 -8.43
N THR A 124 2.40 -3.67 -9.27
CA THR A 124 2.05 -3.51 -10.69
C THR A 124 2.58 -4.73 -11.45
N VAL A 125 1.66 -5.53 -11.97
CA VAL A 125 1.99 -6.73 -12.74
C VAL A 125 2.04 -6.37 -14.21
N VAL A 126 3.22 -6.57 -14.80
CA VAL A 126 3.46 -6.41 -16.24
C VAL A 126 3.42 -7.78 -16.90
N THR A 127 2.51 -7.93 -17.85
CA THR A 127 2.37 -9.17 -18.63
C THR A 127 2.49 -8.87 -20.13
N PRO A 128 2.87 -9.85 -20.96
CA PRO A 128 2.94 -9.66 -22.39
C PRO A 128 1.55 -9.44 -22.96
N SER A 129 1.45 -8.53 -23.93
CA SER A 129 0.20 -8.28 -24.66
C SER A 129 -0.32 -9.60 -25.25
N GLY A 130 -1.61 -9.91 -25.00
CA GLY A 130 -2.25 -11.14 -25.47
C GLY A 130 -2.15 -12.36 -24.55
N ASN A 131 -1.28 -12.35 -23.54
CA ASN A 131 -1.08 -13.49 -22.61
C ASN A 131 -1.51 -13.20 -21.16
N ALA A 132 -2.28 -12.14 -20.92
CA ALA A 132 -2.73 -11.78 -19.58
C ALA A 132 -3.53 -12.90 -18.90
N GLN A 133 -4.30 -13.68 -19.67
CA GLN A 133 -5.12 -14.81 -19.18
C GLN A 133 -4.27 -15.89 -18.46
N SER A 134 -3.08 -16.19 -18.98
CA SER A 134 -2.18 -17.20 -18.43
C SER A 134 -1.68 -16.89 -17.01
N PHE A 135 -1.82 -15.62 -16.58
CA PHE A 135 -1.40 -15.15 -15.26
C PHE A 135 -2.57 -14.89 -14.29
N ASN A 136 -3.81 -15.25 -14.66
CA ASN A 136 -5.00 -15.04 -13.81
C ASN A 136 -4.85 -15.66 -12.42
N ARG A 137 -4.41 -16.93 -12.34
CA ARG A 137 -4.25 -17.63 -11.06
C ARG A 137 -3.22 -16.96 -10.15
N LEU A 138 -2.08 -16.57 -10.71
CA LEU A 138 -1.06 -15.84 -9.96
C LEU A 138 -1.60 -14.49 -9.46
N ARG A 139 -2.30 -13.74 -10.31
CA ARG A 139 -2.93 -12.48 -9.91
C ARG A 139 -3.94 -12.69 -8.77
N GLN A 140 -4.75 -13.73 -8.85
CA GLN A 140 -5.72 -14.06 -7.81
C GLN A 140 -5.01 -14.31 -6.47
N ILE A 141 -3.99 -15.16 -6.44
CA ILE A 141 -3.19 -15.45 -5.24
C ILE A 141 -2.54 -14.17 -4.69
N LEU A 142 -1.91 -13.36 -5.55
CA LEU A 142 -1.28 -12.12 -5.12
C LEU A 142 -2.32 -11.13 -4.56
N SER A 143 -3.50 -11.06 -5.18
CA SER A 143 -4.58 -10.15 -4.77
C SER A 143 -5.16 -10.43 -3.39
N GLU A 144 -4.95 -11.63 -2.84
CA GLU A 144 -5.37 -11.99 -1.48
C GLU A 144 -4.72 -11.08 -0.44
N ASN A 145 -3.45 -10.72 -0.66
CA ASN A 145 -2.62 -9.99 0.30
C ASN A 145 -2.01 -8.71 -0.26
N LEU A 146 -2.19 -8.39 -1.54
CA LEU A 146 -1.57 -7.24 -2.20
C LEU A 146 -2.61 -6.47 -3.02
N ASN A 147 -2.44 -5.17 -3.16
CA ASN A 147 -3.16 -4.39 -4.16
C ASN A 147 -2.52 -4.65 -5.53
N ILE A 148 -3.29 -5.06 -6.54
CA ILE A 148 -2.74 -5.42 -7.85
C ILE A 148 -3.17 -4.37 -8.87
N ALA A 149 -2.18 -3.70 -9.45
CA ALA A 149 -2.37 -2.88 -10.63
C ALA A 149 -1.85 -3.63 -11.87
N GLN A 150 -2.38 -3.29 -13.03
CA GLN A 150 -1.93 -3.85 -14.31
C GLN A 150 -1.26 -2.76 -15.13
N SER A 151 -0.22 -3.12 -15.87
CA SER A 151 0.35 -2.28 -16.92
C SER A 151 0.94 -3.17 -18.01
N ASP A 152 0.89 -2.71 -19.26
CA ASP A 152 1.60 -3.36 -20.37
C ASP A 152 2.92 -2.64 -20.73
N LEU A 153 3.26 -1.59 -19.98
CA LEU A 153 4.38 -0.66 -20.20
C LEU A 153 4.42 0.03 -21.57
N LYS A 154 3.47 -0.21 -22.48
CA LYS A 154 3.45 0.37 -23.83
C LYS A 154 3.05 1.84 -23.75
N ASP A 155 1.84 2.10 -23.29
CA ASP A 155 1.27 3.47 -23.27
C ASP A 155 0.99 3.96 -21.86
N GLU A 156 0.91 3.06 -20.88
CA GLU A 156 0.63 3.42 -19.50
C GLU A 156 1.91 3.80 -18.73
N LYS A 157 1.78 4.80 -17.86
CA LYS A 157 2.79 5.10 -16.83
C LYS A 157 2.62 4.07 -15.72
N ILE A 158 3.74 3.62 -15.15
CA ILE A 158 3.70 2.84 -13.90
C ILE A 158 2.95 3.71 -12.86
N PRO A 159 1.86 3.21 -12.23
CA PRO A 159 1.11 3.97 -11.24
C PRO A 159 2.05 4.52 -10.15
N GLN A 160 1.88 5.78 -9.76
CA GLN A 160 2.80 6.42 -8.81
C GLN A 160 2.81 5.75 -7.44
N ASP A 161 1.74 5.05 -7.11
CA ASP A 161 1.56 4.30 -5.88
C ASP A 161 2.11 2.87 -5.94
N THR A 162 2.74 2.47 -7.05
CA THR A 162 3.41 1.17 -7.21
C THR A 162 4.59 1.05 -6.25
N ASP A 163 4.52 0.08 -5.33
CA ASP A 163 5.65 -0.28 -4.46
C ASP A 163 6.62 -1.24 -5.14
N MET A 164 6.09 -2.10 -6.01
CA MET A 164 6.86 -3.15 -6.67
C MET A 164 6.32 -3.41 -8.08
N LEU A 165 7.26 -3.58 -9.02
CA LEU A 165 6.96 -3.98 -10.39
C LEU A 165 7.27 -5.46 -10.56
N LEU A 166 6.27 -6.26 -10.92
CA LEU A 166 6.43 -7.68 -11.25
C LEU A 166 6.34 -7.87 -12.76
N VAL A 167 7.47 -8.07 -13.41
CA VAL A 167 7.57 -8.22 -14.87
C VAL A 167 7.62 -9.70 -15.24
N LEU A 168 6.53 -10.20 -15.82
CA LEU A 168 6.34 -11.62 -16.10
C LEU A 168 6.50 -11.91 -17.59
N ALA A 169 7.36 -12.88 -17.91
CA ALA A 169 7.62 -13.41 -19.24
C ALA A 169 7.69 -12.33 -20.35
N PRO A 170 8.42 -11.21 -20.14
CA PRO A 170 8.32 -10.04 -21.01
C PRO A 170 8.64 -10.40 -22.46
N ASN A 171 7.77 -9.97 -23.40
CA ASN A 171 8.00 -10.19 -24.83
C ASN A 171 8.68 -8.96 -25.46
N LYS A 172 9.99 -9.02 -25.71
CA LYS A 172 10.82 -7.97 -26.32
C LYS A 172 10.58 -6.58 -25.68
N ILE A 173 11.28 -6.32 -24.58
CA ILE A 173 11.28 -4.98 -23.95
C ILE A 173 11.99 -3.99 -24.90
N ASN A 174 11.31 -2.90 -25.27
CA ASN A 174 11.93 -1.83 -26.06
C ASN A 174 12.62 -0.78 -25.17
N ASP A 175 13.43 0.10 -25.76
CA ASP A 175 14.21 1.11 -25.01
C ASP A 175 13.34 2.05 -24.17
N LEU A 176 12.11 2.34 -24.60
CA LEU A 176 11.19 3.17 -23.84
C LEU A 176 10.70 2.45 -22.58
N GLN A 177 10.32 1.18 -22.71
CA GLN A 177 9.92 0.32 -21.59
C GLN A 177 11.09 0.11 -20.62
N LEU A 178 12.30 -0.07 -21.15
CA LEU A 178 13.53 -0.18 -20.36
C LEU A 178 13.75 1.09 -19.53
N LYS A 179 13.65 2.27 -20.16
CA LYS A 179 13.75 3.56 -19.46
C LYS A 179 12.68 3.73 -18.37
N LYS A 180 11.45 3.25 -18.59
CA LYS A 180 10.39 3.28 -17.55
C LYS A 180 10.76 2.42 -16.34
N ILE A 181 11.32 1.23 -16.57
CA ILE A 181 11.81 0.33 -15.50
C ILE A 181 12.99 0.97 -14.76
N ASP A 182 13.96 1.52 -15.49
CA ASP A 182 15.12 2.21 -14.90
C ASP A 182 14.69 3.40 -14.03
N GLN A 183 13.76 4.24 -14.51
CA GLN A 183 13.24 5.36 -13.75
C GLN A 183 12.52 4.92 -12.47
N PHE A 184 11.82 3.79 -12.51
CA PHE A 184 11.15 3.23 -11.33
C PHE A 184 12.17 2.74 -10.29
N LEU A 185 13.21 2.02 -10.73
CA LEU A 185 14.33 1.61 -9.87
C LEU A 185 15.06 2.82 -9.26
N MET A 186 15.30 3.87 -10.05
CA MET A 186 15.94 5.11 -9.57
C MET A 186 15.13 5.87 -8.51
N LYS A 187 13.81 5.67 -8.47
CA LYS A 187 12.93 6.22 -7.43
C LYS A 187 12.86 5.34 -6.17
N GLY A 188 13.66 4.27 -6.11
CA GLY A 188 13.69 3.33 -4.98
C GLY A 188 12.65 2.22 -5.05
N GLY A 189 11.96 2.05 -6.19
CA GLY A 189 11.02 0.96 -6.40
C GLY A 189 11.73 -0.39 -6.57
N SER A 190 11.05 -1.48 -6.20
CA SER A 190 11.57 -2.85 -6.33
C SER A 190 11.05 -3.51 -7.60
N VAL A 191 11.93 -4.12 -8.40
CA VAL A 191 11.54 -4.85 -9.62
C VAL A 191 11.87 -6.32 -9.48
N VAL A 192 10.91 -7.19 -9.74
CA VAL A 192 11.12 -8.64 -9.93
C VAL A 192 10.86 -8.99 -11.38
N LEU A 193 11.87 -9.59 -12.02
CA LEU A 193 11.84 -10.03 -13.41
C LEU A 193 11.78 -11.56 -13.43
N ALA A 194 10.71 -12.10 -14.00
CA ALA A 194 10.57 -13.53 -14.25
C ALA A 194 10.62 -13.79 -15.76
N THR A 195 11.78 -14.20 -16.26
CA THR A 195 12.00 -14.45 -17.70
C THR A 195 12.23 -15.92 -17.99
N SER A 196 11.66 -16.43 -19.08
CA SER A 196 12.01 -17.74 -19.65
C SER A 196 12.88 -17.53 -20.90
N PRO A 197 14.03 -18.22 -21.04
CA PRO A 197 14.82 -18.21 -22.27
C PRO A 197 14.19 -19.04 -23.41
N PHE A 198 13.04 -19.67 -23.17
CA PHE A 198 12.34 -20.50 -24.15
C PHE A 198 10.89 -20.07 -24.29
N ASN A 199 10.48 -19.77 -25.53
CA ASN A 199 9.08 -19.61 -25.89
C ASN A 199 8.60 -20.95 -26.47
N VAL A 200 7.86 -21.73 -25.68
CA VAL A 200 7.37 -23.05 -26.10
C VAL A 200 6.09 -22.84 -26.90
N GLN A 201 6.17 -23.00 -28.22
CA GLN A 201 5.01 -23.05 -29.09
C GLN A 201 4.62 -24.52 -29.25
N VAL A 202 3.41 -24.87 -28.78
CA VAL A 202 2.85 -26.21 -28.99
C VAL A 202 2.01 -26.16 -30.26
N ALA A 203 2.60 -26.59 -31.37
CA ALA A 203 1.88 -27.01 -32.58
C ALA A 203 1.87 -28.55 -32.63
N GLU A 204 1.59 -29.18 -33.77
CA GLU A 204 1.66 -30.65 -33.96
C GLU A 204 3.03 -31.27 -33.59
N SER A 205 4.03 -30.44 -33.27
CA SER A 205 5.29 -30.82 -32.61
C SER A 205 5.72 -29.76 -31.56
N ILE A 206 6.40 -30.20 -30.50
CA ILE A 206 7.00 -29.30 -29.49
C ILE A 206 8.32 -28.76 -30.06
N THR A 207 8.36 -27.47 -30.39
CA THR A 207 9.60 -26.78 -30.80
C THR A 207 10.00 -25.74 -29.76
N ALA A 208 11.20 -25.89 -29.21
CA ALA A 208 11.82 -24.90 -28.32
C ALA A 208 12.65 -23.93 -29.15
N VAL A 209 12.24 -22.65 -29.18
CA VAL A 209 12.98 -21.60 -29.88
C VAL A 209 13.67 -20.72 -28.86
N ASN A 210 14.97 -20.45 -29.09
CA ASN A 210 15.77 -19.57 -28.23
C ASN A 210 15.15 -18.16 -28.20
N TYR A 211 14.94 -17.61 -27.01
CA TYR A 211 14.18 -16.38 -26.81
C TYR A 211 15.00 -15.31 -26.06
N THR A 212 15.26 -14.19 -26.72
CA THR A 212 15.92 -13.01 -26.12
C THR A 212 14.87 -11.99 -25.68
N SER A 213 14.74 -11.79 -24.37
CA SER A 213 13.72 -10.90 -23.78
C SER A 213 14.15 -9.43 -23.69
N GLY A 214 15.45 -9.14 -23.88
CA GLY A 214 16.03 -7.79 -23.76
C GLY A 214 16.46 -7.41 -22.33
N VAL A 215 16.10 -8.21 -21.32
CA VAL A 215 16.47 -7.97 -19.91
C VAL A 215 17.98 -8.12 -19.65
N ASP A 216 18.69 -8.85 -20.51
CA ASP A 216 20.13 -9.09 -20.39
C ASP A 216 20.93 -7.79 -20.43
N ALA A 217 20.44 -6.78 -21.16
CA ALA A 217 21.05 -5.45 -21.20
C ALA A 217 20.93 -4.72 -19.84
N LEU A 218 19.80 -4.88 -19.15
CA LEU A 218 19.56 -4.30 -17.83
C LEU A 218 20.46 -4.95 -16.76
N ALA A 219 20.55 -6.28 -16.76
CA ALA A 219 21.39 -7.03 -15.84
C ALA A 219 22.88 -6.68 -15.98
N ARG A 220 23.38 -6.54 -17.22
CA ARG A 220 24.77 -6.11 -17.50
C ARG A 220 25.09 -4.70 -16.99
N THR A 221 24.12 -3.79 -17.09
CA THR A 221 24.31 -2.38 -16.72
C THR A 221 24.26 -2.18 -15.19
N TYR A 222 23.37 -2.87 -14.49
CA TYR A 222 23.25 -2.76 -13.03
C TYR A 222 24.38 -3.49 -12.28
N TRP A 223 24.75 -4.69 -12.72
CA TRP A 223 25.80 -5.47 -12.04
C TRP A 223 27.20 -4.86 -12.21
N SER A 224 27.46 -4.17 -13.33
CA SER A 224 28.72 -3.45 -13.55
C SER A 224 28.84 -2.19 -12.68
N ARG A 225 27.74 -1.45 -12.48
CA ARG A 225 27.71 -0.23 -11.62
C ARG A 225 27.89 -0.52 -10.13
N ASN A 226 27.32 -1.61 -9.62
CA ASN A 226 27.44 -1.95 -8.20
C ASN A 226 28.80 -2.54 -7.81
N ARG A 227 29.51 -3.21 -8.73
CA ARG A 227 30.91 -3.62 -8.48
C ARG A 227 31.85 -2.43 -8.30
N SER A 228 31.60 -1.32 -8.99
CA SER A 228 32.43 -0.11 -8.88
C SER A 228 32.24 0.65 -7.57
N ARG A 229 31.17 0.39 -6.79
CA ARG A 229 30.90 1.06 -5.49
C ARG A 229 31.34 0.26 -4.27
N ASN A 230 31.52 -1.06 -4.39
CA ASN A 230 31.97 -1.94 -3.30
C ASN A 230 33.46 -2.34 -3.43
N GLY A 231 34.20 -1.73 -4.35
CA GLY A 231 35.60 -2.04 -4.64
C GLY A 231 36.57 -0.89 -4.39
N SER A 232 36.21 0.06 -3.53
CA SER A 232 37.06 1.20 -3.13
C SER A 232 37.04 1.37 -1.62
#